data_AF-A0A8J8MQE0-F1
#
_entry.id   AF-A0A8J8MQE0-F1
#
_cell.length_a   1.000
_cell.length_b   1.000
_cell.length_c   1.000
_cell.angle_alpha   90.00
_cell.angle_beta   90.00
_cell.angle_gamma   90.00
#
_symmetry.space_group_name_H-M   'P 1'
#
loop_
_entity.id
_entity.type
_entity.pdbx_description
1 polymer ?
#
loop_
_entity_poly.entity_id
_entity_poly.type
_entity_poly.pdbx_seq_one_letter_code
_entity_poly.pdbx_strand_id
1 'polypeptide(L)'
;MNYCTLICDIKESRKLKNREAVQYQIIDMLNKANTRFKSDIISPFLITIGDEWEGLLKHPCDYRKILSFFRECMPGVRFYSGIGIGDISIHNFKLPVNQLDGPSFHIARQAIKYAKMHDLPVVVLFDDWNNL
;
A
#
# COMPACT_ATOMS: atom_id res chain seq x y z
N MET A 1 6.47 17.09 -7.16
CA MET A 1 5.57 17.15 -5.98
C MET A 1 5.57 15.75 -5.41
N ASN A 2 5.76 15.55 -4.11
CA ASN A 2 5.87 14.17 -3.61
C ASN A 2 4.49 13.53 -3.47
N TYR A 3 4.48 12.22 -3.60
CA TYR A 3 3.37 11.32 -3.36
C TYR A 3 3.78 10.27 -2.34
N CYS A 4 2.80 9.52 -1.84
CA CYS A 4 3.03 8.41 -0.93
C CYS A 4 2.38 7.17 -1.52
N THR A 5 3.20 6.26 -2.07
CA THR A 5 2.75 4.93 -2.50
C THR A 5 2.77 3.98 -1.33
N LEU A 6 1.67 3.26 -1.12
CA LEU A 6 1.52 2.28 -0.06
C LEU A 6 1.22 0.92 -0.69
N ILE A 7 2.09 -0.05 -0.43
CA ILE A 7 1.93 -1.45 -0.85
C ILE A 7 1.82 -2.30 0.41
N CYS A 8 0.86 -3.23 0.42
CA CYS A 8 0.69 -4.20 1.49
C CYS A 8 0.59 -5.61 0.92
N ASP A 9 1.12 -6.59 1.65
CA ASP A 9 1.04 -8.00 1.29
C ASP A 9 0.90 -8.89 2.53
N ILE A 10 0.04 -9.90 2.49
CA ILE A 10 -0.24 -10.75 3.65
C ILE A 10 0.99 -11.60 3.98
N LYS A 11 1.30 -11.67 5.27
CA LYS A 11 2.36 -12.52 5.79
C LYS A 11 1.92 -13.99 5.74
N GLU A 12 2.71 -14.82 5.06
CA GLU A 12 2.49 -16.27 4.95
C GLU A 12 1.10 -16.67 4.41
N SER A 13 0.55 -15.92 3.46
CA SER A 13 -0.81 -16.14 2.95
C SER A 13 -1.09 -17.54 2.42
N ARG A 14 -0.07 -18.25 1.94
CA ARG A 14 -0.16 -19.66 1.52
C ARG A 14 -0.55 -20.61 2.66
N LYS A 15 -0.37 -20.21 3.93
CA LYS A 15 -0.76 -20.98 5.12
C LYS A 15 -2.18 -20.65 5.62
N LEU A 16 -2.87 -19.69 5.00
CA LEU A 16 -4.24 -19.35 5.38
C LEU A 16 -5.18 -20.50 5.04
N LYS A 17 -5.97 -20.96 6.03
CA LYS A 17 -6.93 -22.06 5.85
C LYS A 17 -8.07 -21.69 4.91
N ASN A 18 -8.59 -20.46 4.99
CA ASN A 18 -9.73 -20.00 4.19
C ASN A 18 -9.34 -18.77 3.34
N ARG A 19 -8.60 -19.03 2.26
CA ARG A 19 -8.06 -17.98 1.37
C ARG A 19 -9.16 -17.16 0.68
N GLU A 20 -10.26 -17.80 0.32
CA GLU A 20 -11.38 -17.12 -0.33
C GLU A 20 -12.05 -16.11 0.61
N ALA A 21 -12.33 -16.50 1.86
CA ALA A 21 -12.90 -15.58 2.84
C ALA A 21 -11.99 -14.37 3.10
N VAL A 22 -10.67 -14.59 3.18
CA VAL A 22 -9.69 -13.50 3.33
C VAL A 22 -9.69 -12.59 2.10
N GLN A 23 -9.81 -13.13 0.89
CA GLN A 23 -9.92 -12.32 -0.33
C GLN A 23 -11.13 -11.38 -0.28
N TYR A 24 -12.31 -11.88 0.12
CA TYR A 24 -13.50 -11.04 0.27
C TYR A 24 -13.34 -9.98 1.37
N GLN A 25 -12.65 -10.31 2.47
CA GLN A 25 -12.31 -9.33 3.52
C GLN A 25 -11.41 -8.21 2.99
N ILE A 26 -10.40 -8.52 2.17
CA ILE A 26 -9.57 -7.49 1.52
C ILE A 26 -10.45 -6.61 0.63
N ILE A 27 -11.30 -7.18 -0.23
CA ILE A 27 -12.17 -6.41 -1.13
C ILE A 27 -13.07 -5.43 -0.35
N ASP A 28 -13.74 -5.91 0.70
CA ASP A 28 -14.59 -5.07 1.55
C ASP A 28 -13.79 -3.98 2.28
N MET A 29 -12.64 -4.33 2.85
CA MET A 29 -11.73 -3.38 3.48
C MET A 29 -11.29 -2.28 2.51
N LEU A 30 -10.91 -2.63 1.27
CA LEU A 30 -10.45 -1.66 0.27
C LEU A 30 -11.59 -0.72 -0.17
N ASN A 31 -12.80 -1.25 -0.38
CA ASN A 31 -13.97 -0.43 -0.69
C ASN A 31 -14.27 0.60 0.43
N LYS A 32 -14.19 0.16 1.68
CA LYS A 32 -14.37 1.05 2.84
C LYS A 32 -13.25 2.06 2.95
N ALA A 33 -11.99 1.67 2.75
CA ALA A 33 -10.85 2.57 2.79
C ALA A 33 -10.92 3.65 1.71
N ASN A 34 -11.22 3.26 0.47
CA ASN A 34 -11.37 4.16 -0.67
C ASN A 34 -12.48 5.19 -0.46
N THR A 35 -13.52 4.84 0.29
CA THR A 35 -14.58 5.77 0.69
C THR A 35 -14.13 6.65 1.87
N ARG A 36 -13.55 6.05 2.91
CA ARG A 36 -13.21 6.70 4.19
C ARG A 36 -12.08 7.72 4.08
N PHE A 37 -11.11 7.46 3.21
CA PHE A 37 -9.89 8.25 3.03
C PHE A 37 -9.83 8.93 1.65
N LYS A 38 -10.99 9.10 0.99
CA LYS A 38 -11.09 9.66 -0.37
C LYS A 38 -10.36 11.01 -0.52
N SER A 39 -10.31 11.83 0.52
CA SER A 39 -9.62 13.13 0.51
C SER A 39 -8.09 13.00 0.40
N ASP A 40 -7.52 11.89 0.88
CA ASP A 40 -6.09 11.65 0.97
C ASP A 40 -5.58 10.81 -0.21
N ILE A 41 -6.49 10.10 -0.89
CA ILE A 41 -6.21 9.20 -2.00
C ILE A 41 -6.14 9.95 -3.33
N ILE A 42 -5.05 9.74 -4.08
CA ILE A 42 -4.88 10.18 -5.47
C ILE A 42 -5.35 9.08 -6.44
N SER A 43 -4.94 7.83 -6.21
CA SER A 43 -5.42 6.66 -6.95
C SER A 43 -5.93 5.59 -5.97
N PRO A 44 -7.19 5.13 -6.10
CA PRO A 44 -7.81 4.19 -5.18
C PRO A 44 -6.99 2.93 -4.95
N PHE A 45 -7.08 2.41 -3.73
CA PHE A 45 -6.50 1.12 -3.41
C PHE A 45 -7.19 0.00 -4.19
N LEU A 46 -6.40 -0.95 -4.68
CA LEU A 46 -6.89 -2.18 -5.32
C LEU A 46 -5.93 -3.33 -5.06
N ILE A 47 -6.42 -4.54 -5.29
CA ILE A 47 -5.61 -5.76 -5.29
C ILE A 47 -4.80 -5.81 -6.58
N THR A 48 -3.48 -5.95 -6.47
CA THR A 48 -2.57 -6.00 -7.62
C THR A 48 -2.39 -7.43 -8.11
N ILE A 49 -1.97 -8.34 -7.21
CA ILE A 49 -1.79 -9.76 -7.49
C ILE A 49 -1.99 -10.56 -6.20
N GLY A 50 -2.86 -11.57 -6.26
CA GLY A 50 -3.14 -12.44 -5.12
C GLY A 50 -3.69 -11.66 -3.92
N ASP A 51 -2.90 -11.64 -2.85
CA ASP A 51 -3.15 -11.02 -1.55
C ASP A 51 -2.43 -9.68 -1.37
N GLU A 52 -1.78 -9.16 -2.41
CA GLU A 52 -1.14 -7.85 -2.41
C GLU A 52 -2.12 -6.76 -2.85
N TRP A 53 -2.09 -5.62 -2.16
CA TRP A 53 -2.81 -4.42 -2.56
C TRP A 53 -1.92 -3.17 -2.53
N GLU A 54 -2.27 -2.20 -3.35
CA GLU A 54 -1.51 -0.98 -3.57
C GLU A 54 -2.45 0.22 -3.65
N GLY A 55 -1.99 1.40 -3.24
CA GLY A 55 -2.68 2.67 -3.44
C GLY A 55 -1.72 3.86 -3.47
N LEU A 56 -2.17 4.95 -4.08
CA LEU A 56 -1.41 6.20 -4.18
C LEU A 56 -2.10 7.30 -3.38
N LEU A 57 -1.35 7.92 -2.48
CA LEU A 57 -1.82 8.97 -1.57
C LEU A 57 -1.14 10.31 -1.87
N LYS A 58 -1.79 11.39 -1.43
CA LYS A 58 -1.17 12.71 -1.30
C LYS A 58 0.02 12.65 -0.33
N HIS A 59 0.98 13.54 -0.49
CA HIS A 59 2.01 13.78 0.51
C HIS A 59 1.98 15.27 0.95
N PRO A 60 2.04 15.57 2.25
CA PRO A 60 2.00 14.63 3.37
C PRO A 60 0.63 13.95 3.54
N CYS A 61 0.60 12.75 4.11
CA CYS A 61 -0.61 12.05 4.53
C CYS A 61 -0.37 11.24 5.81
N ASP A 62 -1.46 10.92 6.52
CA ASP A 62 -1.44 10.03 7.67
C ASP A 62 -1.65 8.57 7.25
N TYR A 63 -0.64 7.99 6.59
CA TYR A 63 -0.67 6.58 6.20
C TYR A 63 -0.82 5.64 7.41
N ARG A 64 -0.42 6.06 8.62
CA ARG A 64 -0.54 5.25 9.84
C ARG A 64 -2.01 4.99 10.19
N LYS A 65 -2.87 5.99 10.01
CA LYS A 65 -4.32 5.85 10.18
C LYS A 65 -4.94 4.87 9.20
N ILE A 66 -4.48 4.87 7.94
CA ILE A 66 -4.92 3.91 6.92
C ILE A 66 -4.48 2.49 7.28
N LEU A 67 -3.23 2.32 7.70
CA LEU A 67 -2.73 1.01 8.16
C LEU A 67 -3.45 0.50 9.41
N SER A 68 -3.83 1.39 10.35
CA SER A 68 -4.66 1.01 11.50
C SER A 68 -6.02 0.50 11.06
N PHE A 69 -6.66 1.23 10.15
CA PHE A 69 -7.95 0.85 9.58
C PHE A 69 -7.89 -0.52 8.89
N PHE A 70 -6.82 -0.81 8.12
CA PHE A 70 -6.63 -2.13 7.52
C PHE A 70 -6.54 -3.25 8.56
N ARG A 71 -5.78 -3.03 9.65
CA ARG A 71 -5.66 -4.02 10.75
C ARG A 71 -6.99 -4.24 11.48
N GLU A 72 -7.77 -3.18 11.68
CA GLU A 72 -9.09 -3.24 12.31
C GLU A 72 -10.09 -4.04 11.45
N CYS A 73 -10.05 -3.87 10.13
CA CYS A 73 -10.92 -4.59 9.21
C CYS A 73 -10.54 -6.06 9.00
N MET A 74 -9.28 -6.44 9.27
CA MET A 74 -8.78 -7.79 9.07
C MET A 74 -8.18 -8.38 10.37
N PRO A 75 -8.99 -8.58 11.41
CA PRO A 75 -8.50 -9.09 12.69
C PRO A 75 -7.85 -10.47 12.52
N GLY A 76 -6.63 -10.63 13.07
CA GLY A 76 -5.87 -11.88 13.00
C GLY A 76 -5.10 -12.09 11.69
N VAL A 77 -5.27 -11.25 10.68
CA VAL A 77 -4.47 -11.27 9.44
C VAL A 77 -3.28 -10.33 9.61
N ARG A 78 -2.07 -10.89 9.54
CA ARG A 78 -0.83 -10.10 9.53
C ARG A 78 -0.43 -9.79 8.09
N PHE A 79 0.03 -8.58 7.85
CA PHE A 79 0.55 -8.15 6.56
C PHE A 79 1.78 -7.26 6.75
N TYR A 80 2.63 -7.23 5.74
CA TYR A 80 3.74 -6.30 5.62
C TYR A 80 3.28 -5.06 4.86
N SER A 81 3.87 -3.90 5.17
CA SER A 81 3.63 -2.66 4.44
C SER A 81 4.94 -2.01 4.00
N GLY A 82 5.03 -1.68 2.72
CA GLY A 82 6.08 -0.81 2.18
C GLY A 82 5.49 0.54 1.80
N ILE A 83 6.08 1.61 2.32
CA ILE A 83 5.73 2.98 1.98
C ILE A 83 6.90 3.61 1.25
N GLY A 84 6.62 4.15 0.07
CA GLY A 84 7.55 4.96 -0.70
C GLY A 84 7.07 6.39 -0.79
N ILE A 85 7.96 7.34 -0.50
CA ILE A 85 7.70 8.77 -0.65
C ILE A 85 8.63 9.32 -1.72
N GLY A 86 8.07 9.91 -2.76
CA GLY A 86 8.82 10.46 -3.88
C GLY A 86 7.91 10.97 -4.99
N ASP A 87 8.49 11.33 -6.13
CA ASP A 87 7.71 11.75 -7.30
C ASP A 87 7.04 10.56 -8.01
N ILE A 88 6.15 10.85 -8.95
CA ILE A 88 5.59 9.88 -9.89
C ILE A 88 5.89 10.30 -11.33
N SER A 89 5.90 9.35 -12.25
CA SER A 89 6.14 9.61 -13.67
C SER A 89 4.84 9.66 -14.47
N ILE A 90 3.84 8.86 -14.09
CA ILE A 90 2.55 8.78 -14.77
C ILE A 90 1.47 9.50 -13.97
N HIS A 91 0.89 10.55 -14.56
CA HIS A 91 -0.09 11.44 -13.92
C HIS A 91 -1.53 11.28 -14.46
N ASN A 92 -1.80 10.22 -15.23
CA ASN A 92 -3.15 9.92 -15.70
C ASN A 92 -3.93 9.11 -14.63
N PHE A 93 -4.53 9.82 -13.67
CA PHE A 93 -5.27 9.20 -12.56
C PHE A 93 -6.62 8.56 -12.96
N LYS A 94 -6.93 8.47 -14.25
CA LYS A 94 -8.00 7.59 -14.76
C LYS A 94 -7.54 6.13 -14.83
N LEU A 95 -6.23 5.89 -14.83
CA LEU A 95 -5.65 4.55 -14.81
C LEU A 95 -5.74 3.97 -13.39
N PRO A 96 -5.92 2.64 -13.26
CA PRO A 96 -5.79 1.97 -11.97
C PRO A 96 -4.37 2.15 -11.41
N VAL A 97 -4.23 2.10 -10.09
CA VAL A 97 -2.94 2.43 -9.42
C VAL A 97 -1.78 1.56 -9.88
N ASN A 98 -2.02 0.30 -10.22
CA ASN A 98 -1.01 -0.64 -10.72
C ASN A 98 -0.55 -0.36 -12.16
N GLN A 99 -1.10 0.66 -12.82
CA GLN A 99 -0.65 1.17 -14.11
C GLN A 99 0.00 2.57 -13.99
N LEU A 100 0.05 3.12 -12.79
CA LEU A 100 0.88 4.28 -12.49
C LEU A 100 2.31 3.82 -12.24
N ASP A 101 3.26 4.76 -12.35
CA ASP A 101 4.67 4.44 -12.19
C ASP A 101 5.46 5.66 -11.70
N GLY A 102 6.67 5.43 -11.21
CA GLY A 102 7.65 6.45 -10.83
C GLY A 102 8.38 6.15 -9.52
N PRO A 103 9.28 7.06 -9.08
CA PRO A 103 10.13 6.87 -7.91
C PRO A 103 9.37 6.39 -6.65
N SER A 104 8.22 7.00 -6.34
CA SER A 104 7.38 6.61 -5.20
C SER A 104 7.02 5.11 -5.22
N PHE A 105 6.66 4.56 -6.38
CA PHE A 105 6.30 3.15 -6.56
C PHE A 105 7.51 2.22 -6.42
N HIS A 106 8.63 2.59 -7.05
CA HIS A 106 9.88 1.84 -6.96
C HIS A 106 10.37 1.74 -5.51
N ILE A 107 10.28 2.85 -4.77
CA ILE A 107 10.70 2.92 -3.37
C ILE A 107 9.74 2.12 -2.48
N ALA A 108 8.43 2.21 -2.68
CA ALA A 108 7.46 1.40 -1.93
C ALA A 108 7.70 -0.10 -2.14
N ARG A 109 8.05 -0.49 -3.38
CA ARG A 109 8.41 -1.87 -3.71
C ARG A 109 9.72 -2.31 -3.03
N GLN A 110 10.71 -1.44 -2.93
CA GLN A 110 11.93 -1.71 -2.16
C GLN A 110 11.61 -1.86 -0.66
N ALA A 111 10.79 -0.96 -0.12
CA ALA A 111 10.39 -0.95 1.27
C ALA A 111 9.67 -2.26 1.67
N ILE A 112 8.70 -2.74 0.87
CA ILE A 112 7.99 -3.98 1.21
C ILE A 112 8.89 -5.23 1.07
N LYS A 113 9.86 -5.23 0.14
CA LYS A 113 10.86 -6.29 0.04
C LYS A 113 11.75 -6.33 1.29
N TYR A 114 12.22 -5.17 1.74
CA TYR A 114 13.00 -5.04 2.98
C TYR A 114 12.17 -5.50 4.19
N ALA A 115 10.90 -5.08 4.27
CA ALA A 115 9.97 -5.48 5.32
C ALA A 115 9.87 -7.01 5.43
N LYS A 116 9.65 -7.69 4.30
CA LYS A 116 9.58 -9.15 4.23
C LYS A 116 10.89 -9.83 4.61
N MET A 117 12.03 -9.30 4.15
CA MET A 117 13.36 -9.87 4.39
C MET A 117 13.74 -9.83 5.87
N HIS A 118 13.33 -8.77 6.58
CA HIS A 118 13.70 -8.54 7.98
C HIS A 118 12.55 -8.79 8.96
N ASP A 119 11.43 -9.35 8.50
CA ASP A 119 10.21 -9.55 9.28
C ASP A 119 9.72 -8.28 10.03
N LEU A 120 9.78 -7.14 9.34
CA LEU A 120 9.32 -5.85 9.87
C LEU A 120 7.90 -5.57 9.37
N PRO A 121 6.93 -5.20 10.23
CA PRO A 121 5.54 -5.01 9.80
C PRO A 121 5.38 -3.84 8.83
N VAL A 122 6.19 -2.78 8.98
CA VAL A 122 6.12 -1.57 8.17
C VAL A 122 7.52 -1.05 7.92
N VAL A 123 7.83 -0.70 6.67
CA VAL A 123 9.05 0.00 6.28
C VAL A 123 8.65 1.23 5.47
N VAL A 124 9.27 2.36 5.78
CA VAL A 124 9.08 3.63 5.07
C VAL A 124 10.43 4.03 4.50
N LEU A 125 10.47 4.25 3.20
CA LEU A 125 11.63 4.80 2.50
C LEU A 125 11.19 6.06 1.77
N PHE A 126 12.10 7.03 1.64
CA PHE A 126 11.87 8.27 0.93
C PHE A 126 13.10 8.61 0.10
N ASP A 127 12.86 9.22 -1.05
CA ASP A 127 13.95 9.71 -1.89
C ASP A 127 14.44 11.05 -1.33
N ASP A 128 15.71 11.11 -0.93
CA ASP A 128 16.36 12.36 -0.49
C ASP A 128 17.64 12.56 -1.30
N TRP A 129 17.53 12.61 -2.64
CA TRP A 129 18.65 12.91 -3.54
C TRP A 129 19.08 14.38 -3.52
N ASN A 130 18.53 15.21 -2.62
CA ASN A 130 18.97 16.60 -2.43
C ASN A 130 20.01 16.77 -1.31
N ASN A 131 20.61 15.69 -0.81
CA ASN A 131 21.65 15.71 0.23
C ASN A 131 23.01 15.14 -0.23
N LEU A 132 23.39 15.35 -1.50
CA LEU A 132 24.77 15.18 -2.00
C LEU A 132 25.21 16.40 -2.81
#